data_AF-A0A1V5H209-F1
#
_entry.id   AF-A0A1V5H209-F1
#
_cell.length_a   1.000
_cell.length_b   1.000
_cell.length_c   1.000
_cell.angle_alpha   90.00
_cell.angle_beta   90.00
_cell.angle_gamma   90.00
#
_symmetry.space_group_name_H-M   'P 1'
#
loop_
_entity.id
_entity.type
_entity.pdbx_description
1 polymer ?
#
loop_
_entity_poly.entity_id
_entity_poly.type
_entity_poly.pdbx_seq_one_letter_code
_entity_poly.pdbx_strand_id
1 'polypeptide(L)'
;MQIPSDEIIRRAASGDIEALESLDCNGFLLGDEESGAELAARVVGVMQQLDALRGQLARDGAFEIDGLRFAAAEQIPPGIFGRAGDFTEQIYGFRVDWVPGFFVSRSLGWFFGGCAYHFPPHYFALFIIRKVFAARERWLFYRRDELLAHEQCHIARVRLHSTVFEEYFAYQTSDSRFRRSAGWLFRGPRDSSLVLVASALLLLAQMIRSFAWATMPVWPFWGAVGAVALSFILRQRRQAAIIRKARARLAESAIRQPEAVLFRCTDEEIAELAGPHGASGIGEWIAARAARSPRWQVIARRFVAAAQP
;
A
#
# COMPACT_ATOMS: atom_id res chain seq x y z
N MET A 1 -11.55 -7.85 -15.32
CA MET A 1 -10.88 -6.55 -15.38
C MET A 1 -11.92 -5.52 -15.79
N GLN A 2 -12.45 -4.78 -14.83
CA GLN A 2 -13.37 -3.67 -15.11
C GLN A 2 -12.51 -2.43 -15.39
N ILE A 3 -12.65 -1.90 -16.60
CA ILE A 3 -12.02 -0.65 -17.00
C ILE A 3 -13.10 0.44 -16.83
N PRO A 4 -12.78 1.59 -16.20
CA PRO A 4 -13.72 2.70 -16.12
C PRO A 4 -14.18 3.12 -17.53
N SER A 5 -15.48 3.41 -17.70
CA SER A 5 -15.97 3.93 -18.97
C SER A 5 -15.51 5.37 -19.19
N ASP A 6 -15.36 5.78 -20.44
CA ASP A 6 -15.04 7.17 -20.80
C ASP A 6 -16.02 8.18 -20.19
N GLU A 7 -17.28 7.77 -20.02
CA GLU A 7 -18.30 8.60 -19.39
C GLU A 7 -18.03 8.84 -17.90
N ILE A 8 -17.64 7.80 -17.15
CA ILE A 8 -17.25 7.94 -15.74
C ILE A 8 -16.03 8.86 -15.64
N ILE A 9 -15.04 8.72 -16.53
CA ILE A 9 -13.83 9.54 -16.52
C ILE A 9 -14.17 11.01 -16.78
N ARG A 10 -15.03 11.31 -17.76
CA ARG A 10 -15.47 12.69 -18.06
C ARG A 10 -16.23 13.32 -16.89
N ARG A 11 -17.16 12.57 -16.28
CA ARG A 11 -17.91 13.03 -15.11
C ARG A 11 -16.98 13.28 -13.91
N ALA A 12 -16.01 12.39 -13.67
CA ALA A 12 -15.01 12.58 -12.63
C ALA A 12 -14.17 13.85 -12.86
N ALA A 13 -13.82 14.14 -14.12
CA ALA A 13 -13.09 15.35 -14.48
C ALA A 13 -13.85 16.65 -14.15
N SER A 14 -15.19 16.62 -14.24
CA SER A 14 -16.05 17.73 -13.81
C SER A 14 -16.34 17.76 -12.30
N GLY A 15 -15.76 16.86 -11.51
CA GLY A 15 -15.97 16.78 -10.07
C GLY A 15 -17.28 16.09 -9.66
N ASP A 16 -17.90 15.32 -10.54
CA ASP A 16 -19.09 14.54 -10.21
C ASP A 16 -18.78 13.49 -9.13
N ILE A 17 -19.47 13.60 -7.99
CA ILE A 17 -19.15 12.80 -6.81
C ILE A 17 -19.41 11.30 -6.99
N GLU A 18 -20.39 10.92 -7.82
CA GLU A 18 -20.71 9.52 -8.08
C GLU A 18 -19.68 8.86 -8.97
N ALA A 19 -19.19 9.61 -9.97
CA ALA A 19 -18.08 9.16 -10.81
C ALA A 19 -16.80 9.01 -9.99
N LEU A 20 -16.49 9.98 -9.10
CA LEU A 20 -15.35 9.88 -8.19
C LEU A 20 -15.47 8.70 -7.23
N GLU A 21 -16.65 8.47 -6.66
CA GLU A 21 -16.96 7.30 -5.84
C GLU A 21 -16.74 5.99 -6.60
N SER A 22 -17.22 5.91 -7.85
CA SER A 22 -17.02 4.73 -8.69
C SER A 22 -15.54 4.46 -8.99
N LEU A 23 -14.73 5.50 -9.21
CA LEU A 23 -13.28 5.35 -9.40
C LEU A 23 -12.60 4.90 -8.11
N ASP A 24 -13.00 5.46 -6.96
CA ASP A 24 -12.48 5.08 -5.64
C ASP A 24 -12.80 3.60 -5.30
N CYS A 25 -14.00 3.11 -5.64
CA CYS A 25 -14.35 1.68 -5.56
C CYS A 25 -13.40 0.79 -6.37
N ASN A 26 -12.92 1.28 -7.52
CA ASN A 26 -11.99 0.58 -8.41
C ASN A 26 -10.50 0.78 -8.04
N GLY A 27 -10.23 1.30 -6.84
CA GLY A 27 -8.88 1.53 -6.33
C GLY A 27 -8.16 2.73 -6.95
N PHE A 28 -8.84 3.58 -7.71
CA PHE A 28 -8.34 4.88 -8.13
C PHE A 28 -8.69 5.92 -7.07
N LEU A 29 -8.00 5.86 -5.92
CA LEU A 29 -8.20 6.84 -4.85
C LEU A 29 -7.68 8.21 -5.27
N LEU A 30 -8.37 9.27 -4.84
CA LEU A 30 -7.86 10.63 -4.93
C LEU A 30 -6.62 10.78 -4.04
N GLY A 31 -5.61 11.48 -4.54
CA GLY A 31 -4.48 11.97 -3.74
C GLY A 31 -4.89 13.05 -2.73
N ASP A 32 -3.92 13.54 -1.96
CA ASP A 32 -4.18 14.55 -0.91
C ASP A 32 -4.78 15.84 -1.48
N GLU A 33 -4.08 16.42 -2.46
CA GLU A 33 -4.48 17.66 -3.15
C GLU A 33 -4.98 17.41 -4.58
N GLU A 34 -5.24 16.15 -4.95
CA GLU A 34 -5.64 15.79 -6.31
C GLU A 34 -7.10 16.19 -6.57
N SER A 35 -7.31 16.96 -7.64
CA SER A 35 -8.64 17.30 -8.16
C SER A 35 -9.24 16.16 -8.99
N GLY A 36 -10.56 16.23 -9.24
CA GLY A 36 -11.23 15.26 -10.13
C GLY A 36 -10.65 15.26 -11.56
N ALA A 37 -10.24 16.42 -12.07
CA ALA A 37 -9.59 16.55 -13.38
C ALA A 37 -8.23 15.84 -13.44
N GLU A 38 -7.41 16.00 -12.40
CA GLU A 38 -6.11 15.33 -12.31
C GLU A 38 -6.24 13.82 -12.14
N LEU A 39 -7.20 13.37 -11.31
CA LEU A 39 -7.56 11.95 -11.21
C LEU A 39 -7.96 11.39 -12.57
N ALA A 40 -8.85 12.06 -13.29
CA ALA A 40 -9.31 11.62 -14.61
C ALA A 40 -8.15 11.52 -15.60
N ALA A 41 -7.27 12.52 -15.64
CA ALA A 41 -6.06 12.49 -16.48
C ALA A 41 -5.14 11.32 -16.12
N ARG A 42 -4.98 11.01 -14.83
CA ARG A 42 -4.22 9.85 -14.36
C ARG A 42 -4.85 8.54 -14.81
N VAL A 43 -6.17 8.37 -14.65
CA VAL A 43 -6.90 7.17 -15.08
C VAL A 43 -6.74 6.96 -16.60
N VAL A 44 -6.88 8.03 -17.40
CA VAL A 44 -6.64 7.97 -18.86
C VAL A 44 -5.21 7.52 -19.16
N GLY A 45 -4.21 8.10 -18.50
CA GLY A 45 -2.81 7.71 -18.68
C GLY A 45 -2.56 6.24 -18.35
N VAL A 46 -3.14 5.74 -17.24
CA VAL A 46 -3.07 4.31 -16.87
C VAL A 46 -3.72 3.43 -17.93
N MET A 47 -4.89 3.80 -18.44
CA MET A 47 -5.61 3.04 -19.47
C MET A 47 -4.83 2.97 -20.79
N GLN A 48 -4.25 4.09 -21.23
CA GLN A 48 -3.41 4.14 -22.43
C GLN A 48 -2.19 3.20 -22.31
N GLN A 49 -1.54 3.18 -21.14
CA GLN A 49 -0.42 2.27 -20.87
C GLN A 49 -0.86 0.80 -20.83
N LEU A 50 -2.03 0.50 -20.26
CA LEU A 50 -2.60 -0.85 -20.28
C LEU A 50 -2.89 -1.34 -21.70
N ASP A 51 -3.45 -0.48 -22.54
CA ASP A 51 -3.76 -0.84 -23.93
C ASP A 51 -2.49 -0.99 -24.76
N ALA A 52 -1.47 -0.15 -24.53
CA ALA A 52 -0.15 -0.31 -25.13
C ALA A 52 0.48 -1.65 -24.74
N LEU A 53 0.46 -2.01 -23.45
CA LEU A 53 0.96 -3.28 -22.94
C LEU A 53 0.21 -4.46 -23.59
N ARG A 54 -1.11 -4.43 -23.63
CA ARG A 54 -1.93 -5.51 -24.23
C ARG A 54 -1.63 -5.65 -25.72
N GLY A 55 -1.55 -4.53 -26.43
CA GLY A 55 -1.20 -4.52 -27.84
C GLY A 55 0.17 -5.14 -28.09
N GLN A 56 1.17 -4.82 -27.26
CA GLN A 56 2.52 -5.38 -27.37
C GLN A 56 2.55 -6.87 -27.02
N LEU A 57 1.89 -7.29 -25.94
CA LEU A 57 1.77 -8.72 -25.59
C LEU A 57 1.10 -9.54 -26.70
N ALA A 58 0.08 -8.98 -27.36
CA ALA A 58 -0.63 -9.66 -28.44
C ALA A 58 0.20 -9.75 -29.73
N ARG A 59 0.99 -8.72 -30.06
CA ARG A 59 1.84 -8.69 -31.27
C ARG A 59 3.14 -9.47 -31.12
N ASP A 60 3.84 -9.24 -30.01
CA ASP A 60 5.24 -9.66 -29.85
C ASP A 60 5.39 -10.83 -28.86
N GLY A 61 4.30 -11.22 -28.17
CA GLY A 61 4.30 -12.26 -27.15
C GLY A 61 5.01 -11.85 -25.84
N ALA A 62 5.54 -10.63 -25.78
CA ALA A 62 6.21 -10.09 -24.61
C ALA A 62 6.11 -8.56 -24.55
N PHE A 63 6.15 -8.00 -23.35
CA PHE A 63 6.18 -6.57 -23.06
C PHE A 63 7.54 -6.23 -22.45
N GLU A 64 8.17 -5.17 -22.95
CA GLU A 64 9.47 -4.70 -22.45
C GLU A 64 9.34 -3.28 -21.89
N ILE A 65 9.76 -3.09 -20.64
CA ILE A 65 9.75 -1.79 -19.95
C ILE A 65 10.95 -1.72 -19.00
N ASP A 66 11.69 -0.62 -19.00
CA ASP A 66 12.89 -0.41 -18.18
C ASP A 66 13.91 -1.57 -18.21
N GLY A 67 14.09 -2.20 -19.38
CA GLY A 67 14.98 -3.37 -19.55
C GLY A 67 14.47 -4.67 -18.92
N LEU A 68 13.25 -4.67 -18.39
CA LEU A 68 12.53 -5.85 -17.94
C LEU A 68 11.66 -6.38 -19.09
N ARG A 69 11.65 -7.70 -19.27
CA ARG A 69 10.85 -8.39 -20.28
C ARG A 69 9.84 -9.30 -19.58
N PHE A 70 8.58 -9.12 -19.90
CA PHE A 70 7.44 -9.86 -19.36
C PHE A 70 6.76 -10.63 -20.48
N ALA A 71 6.82 -11.96 -20.44
CA ALA A 71 6.21 -12.79 -21.47
C ALA A 71 4.70 -12.92 -21.23
N ALA A 72 3.90 -12.98 -22.30
CA ALA A 72 2.45 -13.21 -22.21
C ALA A 72 2.13 -14.53 -21.51
N ALA A 73 2.95 -15.57 -21.73
CA ALA A 73 2.82 -16.87 -21.06
C ALA A 73 3.07 -16.83 -19.54
N GLU A 74 3.69 -15.76 -19.03
CA GLU A 74 3.94 -15.56 -17.59
C GLU A 74 2.86 -14.70 -16.94
N GLN A 75 1.87 -14.21 -17.69
CA GLN A 75 0.81 -13.38 -17.15
C GLN A 75 -0.05 -14.15 -16.13
N ILE A 76 -0.32 -13.51 -14.99
CA ILE A 76 -1.19 -14.05 -13.95
C ILE A 76 -2.63 -14.05 -14.46
N PRO A 77 -3.32 -15.20 -14.49
CA PRO A 77 -4.72 -15.25 -14.88
C PRO A 77 -5.62 -14.38 -13.98
N PRO A 78 -6.67 -13.73 -14.53
CA PRO A 78 -7.56 -12.86 -13.76
C PRO A 78 -8.19 -13.53 -12.52
N GLY A 79 -8.49 -14.84 -12.61
CA GLY A 79 -9.08 -15.59 -11.50
C GLY A 79 -8.21 -15.66 -10.24
N ILE A 80 -6.90 -15.44 -10.34
CA ILE A 80 -5.99 -15.43 -9.18
C ILE A 80 -6.16 -14.16 -8.32
N PHE A 81 -6.56 -13.04 -8.94
CA PHE A 81 -6.76 -11.77 -8.24
C PHE A 81 -8.08 -11.72 -7.45
N GLY A 82 -9.00 -12.66 -7.73
CA GLY A 82 -10.33 -12.70 -7.13
C GLY A 82 -10.31 -12.54 -5.62
N ARG A 83 -9.62 -13.45 -4.93
CA ARG A 83 -9.49 -13.45 -3.46
C ARG A 83 -8.77 -12.23 -2.91
N ALA A 84 -7.77 -11.70 -3.62
CA ALA A 84 -7.05 -10.50 -3.18
C ALA A 84 -7.99 -9.29 -3.16
N GLY A 85 -8.81 -9.14 -4.21
CA GLY A 85 -9.83 -8.10 -4.28
C GLY A 85 -10.90 -8.24 -3.19
N ASP A 86 -11.30 -9.47 -2.84
CA ASP A 86 -12.27 -9.70 -1.76
C ASP A 86 -11.75 -9.20 -0.40
N PHE A 87 -10.46 -9.39 -0.11
CA PHE A 87 -9.84 -8.87 1.11
C PHE A 87 -9.82 -7.35 1.17
N THR A 88 -9.39 -6.68 0.09
CA THR A 88 -9.34 -5.21 0.05
C THR A 88 -10.73 -4.60 0.09
N GLU A 89 -11.71 -5.25 -0.53
CA GLU A 89 -13.11 -4.81 -0.52
C GLU A 89 -13.70 -4.94 0.88
N GLN A 90 -13.48 -6.07 1.54
CA GLN A 90 -13.98 -6.31 2.90
C GLN A 90 -13.38 -5.32 3.92
N ILE A 91 -12.08 -5.06 3.87
CA ILE A 91 -11.41 -4.24 4.90
C ILE A 91 -11.51 -2.75 4.57
N TYR A 92 -11.34 -2.38 3.31
CA TYR A 92 -11.15 -1.00 2.87
C TYR A 92 -12.16 -0.49 1.83
N GLY A 93 -13.06 -1.35 1.35
CA GLY A 93 -14.11 -0.97 0.42
C GLY A 93 -13.60 -0.59 -0.97
N PHE A 94 -12.52 -1.22 -1.45
CA PHE A 94 -12.07 -1.05 -2.84
C PHE A 94 -11.60 -2.37 -3.44
N ARG A 95 -11.58 -2.42 -4.77
CA ARG A 95 -11.09 -3.57 -5.55
C ARG A 95 -10.22 -3.09 -6.71
N VAL A 96 -9.06 -3.70 -6.89
CA VAL A 96 -8.14 -3.39 -8.00
C VAL A 96 -8.12 -4.55 -8.98
N ASP A 97 -8.84 -4.39 -10.08
CA ASP A 97 -8.97 -5.41 -11.14
C ASP A 97 -8.30 -5.02 -12.45
N TRP A 98 -7.64 -3.86 -12.52
CA TRP A 98 -7.04 -3.28 -13.73
C TRP A 98 -5.52 -3.46 -13.83
N VAL A 99 -4.85 -3.84 -12.75
CA VAL A 99 -3.39 -4.01 -12.72
C VAL A 99 -3.02 -5.40 -13.25
N PRO A 100 -2.23 -5.52 -14.32
CA PRO A 100 -1.74 -6.80 -14.79
C PRO A 100 -0.64 -7.30 -13.86
N GLY A 101 -0.49 -8.62 -13.77
CA GLY A 101 0.62 -9.22 -13.07
C GLY A 101 1.30 -10.35 -13.82
N PHE A 102 2.53 -10.65 -13.42
CA PHE A 102 3.39 -11.63 -14.07
C PHE A 102 4.10 -12.53 -13.03
N PHE A 103 4.18 -13.81 -13.35
CA PHE A 103 4.97 -14.81 -12.65
C PHE A 103 6.42 -14.77 -13.14
N VAL A 104 7.36 -14.33 -12.31
CA VAL A 104 8.76 -14.20 -12.70
C VAL A 104 9.65 -15.26 -12.05
N SER A 105 10.58 -15.78 -12.84
CA SER A 105 11.59 -16.78 -12.41
C SER A 105 13.01 -16.23 -12.29
N ARG A 106 13.20 -14.94 -12.61
CA ARG A 106 14.50 -14.25 -12.52
C ARG A 106 15.10 -14.42 -11.12
N SER A 107 16.42 -14.29 -11.00
CA SER A 107 17.24 -14.47 -9.78
C SER A 107 16.89 -13.48 -8.66
N LEU A 108 15.66 -13.56 -8.19
CA LEU A 108 15.11 -12.80 -7.10
C LEU A 108 15.54 -13.49 -5.81
N GLY A 109 15.94 -12.68 -4.83
CA GLY A 109 16.46 -13.16 -3.55
C GLY A 109 15.57 -14.23 -2.92
N TRP A 110 16.15 -15.05 -2.05
CA TRP A 110 15.47 -16.19 -1.43
C TRP A 110 14.26 -15.83 -0.57
N PHE A 111 14.08 -14.54 -0.24
CA PHE A 111 12.95 -14.02 0.53
C PHE A 111 12.02 -13.14 -0.31
N PHE A 112 12.24 -13.05 -1.63
CA PHE A 112 11.35 -12.29 -2.51
C PHE A 112 10.07 -13.07 -2.80
N GLY A 113 8.94 -12.59 -2.28
CA GLY A 113 7.61 -13.10 -2.60
C GLY A 113 7.00 -12.43 -3.84
N GLY A 114 7.10 -11.12 -3.93
CA GLY A 114 6.54 -10.28 -5.00
C GLY A 114 6.63 -8.79 -4.65
N CYS A 115 6.26 -7.95 -5.61
CA CYS A 115 6.12 -6.50 -5.45
C CYS A 115 5.22 -5.89 -6.54
N ALA A 116 4.67 -4.70 -6.29
CA ALA A 116 4.16 -3.80 -7.31
C ALA A 116 5.28 -2.90 -7.85
N TYR A 117 5.45 -2.90 -9.17
CA TYR A 117 6.35 -1.99 -9.86
C TYR A 117 5.53 -0.86 -10.48
N HIS A 118 5.74 0.38 -10.02
CA HIS A 118 5.00 1.55 -10.50
C HIS A 118 5.86 2.43 -11.40
N PHE A 119 5.25 2.98 -12.45
CA PHE A 119 5.89 3.80 -13.47
C PHE A 119 5.29 5.22 -13.42
N PRO A 120 6.06 6.22 -12.94
CA PRO A 120 5.69 7.62 -13.06
C PRO A 120 5.60 8.06 -14.53
N PRO A 121 4.83 9.12 -14.85
CA PRO A 121 4.09 10.00 -13.95
C PRO A 121 2.65 9.53 -13.65
N HIS A 122 2.10 8.60 -14.43
CA HIS A 122 0.69 8.19 -14.32
C HIS A 122 0.45 7.08 -13.29
N TYR A 123 1.52 6.56 -12.66
CA TYR A 123 1.46 5.46 -11.70
C TYR A 123 0.82 4.20 -12.28
N PHE A 124 1.06 3.95 -13.57
CA PHE A 124 0.84 2.64 -14.16
C PHE A 124 1.64 1.61 -13.36
N ALA A 125 1.06 0.45 -13.08
CA ALA A 125 1.68 -0.54 -12.20
C ALA A 125 1.61 -1.94 -12.79
N LEU A 126 2.61 -2.76 -12.42
CA LEU A 126 2.68 -4.18 -12.71
C LEU A 126 2.89 -4.96 -11.42
N PHE A 127 2.11 -6.02 -11.20
CA PHE A 127 2.42 -6.97 -10.14
C PHE A 127 3.45 -7.98 -10.63
N ILE A 128 4.50 -8.17 -9.85
CA ILE A 128 5.54 -9.14 -10.14
C ILE A 128 5.60 -10.09 -8.97
N ILE A 129 5.26 -11.37 -9.17
CA ILE A 129 5.28 -12.37 -8.11
C ILE A 129 6.13 -13.58 -8.51
N ARG A 130 6.71 -14.25 -7.51
CA ARG A 130 7.59 -15.40 -7.73
C ARG A 130 6.86 -16.52 -8.49
N LYS A 131 7.51 -17.11 -9.51
CA LYS A 131 6.92 -18.15 -10.38
C LYS A 131 6.39 -19.38 -9.65
N VAL A 132 6.93 -19.72 -8.47
CA VAL A 132 6.39 -20.80 -7.62
C VAL A 132 4.91 -20.59 -7.31
N PHE A 133 4.46 -19.33 -7.21
CA PHE A 133 3.07 -19.00 -6.97
C PHE A 133 2.14 -19.33 -8.14
N ALA A 134 2.65 -19.67 -9.32
CA ALA A 134 1.82 -20.16 -10.42
C ALA A 134 1.18 -21.52 -10.07
N ALA A 135 1.96 -22.40 -9.43
CA ALA A 135 1.53 -23.75 -9.09
C ALA A 135 1.09 -23.90 -7.62
N ARG A 136 1.50 -22.98 -6.73
CA ARG A 136 1.26 -23.09 -5.28
C ARG A 136 0.66 -21.82 -4.73
N GLU A 137 -0.26 -21.95 -3.78
CA GLU A 137 -0.76 -20.78 -3.05
C GLU A 137 0.26 -20.25 -2.03
N ARG A 138 1.11 -21.13 -1.50
CA ARG A 138 2.08 -20.80 -0.45
C ARG A 138 3.51 -21.08 -0.87
N TRP A 139 4.42 -20.22 -0.43
CA TRP A 139 5.86 -20.42 -0.53
C TRP A 139 6.54 -19.79 0.69
N LEU A 140 7.28 -20.60 1.44
CA LEU A 140 7.75 -20.25 2.78
C LEU A 140 6.57 -19.79 3.66
N PHE A 141 6.68 -18.60 4.26
CA PHE A 141 5.65 -17.96 5.08
C PHE A 141 4.78 -16.97 4.29
N TYR A 142 4.94 -16.91 2.96
CA TYR A 142 4.14 -16.06 2.08
C TYR A 142 2.97 -16.85 1.47
N ARG A 143 1.81 -16.19 1.39
CA ARG A 143 0.66 -16.65 0.62
C ARG A 143 0.39 -15.70 -0.54
N ARG A 144 0.01 -16.26 -1.69
CA ARG A 144 -0.21 -15.52 -2.94
C ARG A 144 -1.30 -14.48 -2.83
N ASP A 145 -2.44 -14.85 -2.25
CA ASP A 145 -3.60 -13.97 -2.04
C ASP A 145 -3.26 -12.81 -1.10
N GLU A 146 -2.64 -13.10 0.05
CA GLU A 146 -2.19 -12.06 0.99
C GLU A 146 -1.18 -11.11 0.34
N LEU A 147 -0.24 -11.64 -0.47
CA LEU A 147 0.75 -10.83 -1.15
C LEU A 147 0.10 -9.92 -2.19
N LEU A 148 -0.80 -10.45 -3.02
CA LEU A 148 -1.50 -9.64 -4.01
C LEU A 148 -2.38 -8.57 -3.36
N ALA A 149 -3.09 -8.88 -2.27
CA ALA A 149 -3.88 -7.89 -1.54
C ALA A 149 -3.00 -6.79 -0.92
N HIS A 150 -1.84 -7.16 -0.37
CA HIS A 150 -0.83 -6.22 0.12
C HIS A 150 -0.36 -5.26 -0.96
N GLU A 151 0.00 -5.78 -2.15
CA GLU A 151 0.42 -4.93 -3.27
C GLU A 151 -0.72 -4.07 -3.83
N GLN A 152 -1.97 -4.55 -3.81
CA GLN A 152 -3.15 -3.75 -4.19
C GLN A 152 -3.32 -2.53 -3.27
N CYS A 153 -3.02 -2.66 -1.97
CA CYS A 153 -3.05 -1.52 -1.05
C CYS A 153 -2.08 -0.42 -1.47
N HIS A 154 -0.85 -0.78 -1.85
CA HIS A 154 0.15 0.18 -2.31
C HIS A 154 -0.25 0.92 -3.56
N ILE A 155 -0.88 0.22 -4.51
CA ILE A 155 -1.37 0.83 -5.74
C ILE A 155 -2.49 1.83 -5.44
N ALA A 156 -3.46 1.43 -4.62
CA ALA A 156 -4.57 2.31 -4.27
C ALA A 156 -4.10 3.58 -3.54
N ARG A 157 -3.07 3.47 -2.69
CA ARG A 157 -2.58 4.58 -1.85
C ARG A 157 -1.42 5.37 -2.45
N VAL A 158 -0.97 5.05 -3.66
CA VAL A 158 0.24 5.63 -4.26
C VAL A 158 0.26 7.17 -4.30
N ARG A 159 -0.90 7.82 -4.40
CA ARG A 159 -1.06 9.29 -4.44
C ARG A 159 -1.20 9.96 -3.07
N LEU A 160 -1.32 9.19 -1.99
CA LEU A 160 -1.37 9.74 -0.62
C LEU A 160 0.03 10.06 -0.09
N HIS A 161 1.09 9.59 -0.76
CA HIS A 161 2.49 9.80 -0.37
C HIS A 161 2.78 9.42 1.10
N SER A 162 2.02 8.46 1.64
CA SER A 162 2.20 7.97 3.00
C SER A 162 3.52 7.21 3.13
N THR A 163 4.23 7.48 4.22
CA THR A 163 5.50 6.80 4.55
C THR A 163 5.45 6.15 5.93
N VAL A 164 4.49 6.53 6.77
CA VAL A 164 4.39 6.07 8.16
C VAL A 164 3.44 4.89 8.28
N PHE A 165 2.25 4.98 7.68
CA PHE A 165 1.18 3.97 7.83
C PHE A 165 0.95 3.12 6.57
N GLU A 166 1.69 3.35 5.49
CA GLU A 166 1.56 2.62 4.24
C GLU A 166 1.65 1.10 4.39
N GLU A 167 2.76 0.64 4.96
CA GLU A 167 2.97 -0.78 5.29
C GLU A 167 1.93 -1.30 6.29
N TYR A 168 1.50 -0.47 7.25
CA TYR A 168 0.48 -0.89 8.21
C TYR A 168 -0.77 -1.37 7.48
N PHE A 169 -1.33 -0.56 6.58
CA PHE A 169 -2.54 -0.93 5.85
C PHE A 169 -2.34 -2.16 4.97
N ALA A 170 -1.22 -2.23 4.25
CA ALA A 170 -0.92 -3.36 3.40
C ALA A 170 -0.81 -4.67 4.21
N TYR A 171 -0.22 -4.65 5.41
CA TYR A 171 -0.10 -5.84 6.26
C TYR A 171 -1.41 -6.29 6.91
N GLN A 172 -2.41 -5.42 7.06
CA GLN A 172 -3.70 -5.79 7.64
C GLN A 172 -4.48 -6.80 6.77
N THR A 173 -4.13 -6.92 5.49
CA THR A 173 -4.66 -7.93 4.56
C THR A 173 -4.14 -9.36 4.83
N SER A 174 -3.15 -9.54 5.72
CA SER A 174 -2.64 -10.86 6.07
C SER A 174 -3.52 -11.59 7.08
N ASP A 175 -3.68 -12.90 6.94
CA ASP A 175 -4.34 -13.75 7.94
C ASP A 175 -3.48 -13.94 9.20
N SER A 176 -2.16 -13.75 9.07
CA SER A 176 -1.23 -13.92 10.18
C SER A 176 -1.27 -12.73 11.14
N ARG A 177 -1.70 -12.98 12.38
CA ARG A 177 -1.66 -11.99 13.48
C ARG A 177 -0.26 -11.41 13.69
N PHE A 178 0.77 -12.26 13.54
CA PHE A 178 2.16 -11.82 13.62
C PHE A 178 2.50 -10.82 12.52
N ARG A 179 2.14 -11.11 11.26
CA ARG A 179 2.38 -10.19 10.13
C ARG A 179 1.59 -8.88 10.27
N ARG A 180 0.31 -8.94 10.68
CA ARG A 180 -0.49 -7.74 10.97
C ARG A 180 0.15 -6.86 12.04
N SER A 181 0.73 -7.46 13.08
CA SER A 181 1.34 -6.71 14.18
C SER A 181 2.76 -6.23 13.90
N ALA A 182 3.61 -7.06 13.31
CA ALA A 182 5.06 -6.87 13.23
C ALA A 182 5.58 -6.66 11.81
N GLY A 183 4.77 -6.95 10.78
CA GLY A 183 5.19 -6.89 9.37
C GLY A 183 5.64 -5.50 8.94
N TRP A 184 4.97 -4.46 9.44
CA TRP A 184 5.22 -3.06 9.12
C TRP A 184 6.30 -2.40 10.02
N LEU A 185 7.18 -3.21 10.64
CA LEU A 185 8.30 -2.70 11.45
C LEU A 185 9.29 -1.90 10.59
N PHE A 186 9.56 -2.42 9.38
CA PHE A 186 10.32 -1.75 8.33
C PHE A 186 9.34 -0.96 7.47
N ARG A 187 9.68 0.30 7.18
CA ARG A 187 8.86 1.20 6.35
C ARG A 187 9.44 1.45 4.97
N GLY A 188 10.72 1.13 4.78
CA GLY A 188 11.40 1.38 3.53
C GLY A 188 12.88 1.05 3.58
N PRO A 189 13.60 1.32 2.49
CA PRO A 189 14.98 0.87 2.30
C PRO A 189 15.95 1.36 3.39
N ARG A 190 15.73 2.57 3.93
CA ARG A 190 16.59 3.15 4.98
C ARG A 190 16.59 2.32 6.26
N ASP A 191 15.45 1.74 6.64
CA ASP A 191 15.37 0.91 7.84
C ASP A 191 16.18 -0.39 7.65
N SER A 192 16.09 -1.00 6.47
CA SER A 192 16.90 -2.16 6.10
C SER A 192 18.39 -1.82 6.10
N SER A 193 18.77 -0.64 5.57
CA SER A 193 20.16 -0.17 5.58
C SER A 193 20.70 0.03 6.99
N LEU A 194 19.90 0.56 7.92
CA LEU A 194 20.32 0.75 9.33
C LEU A 194 20.66 -0.59 9.99
N VAL A 195 19.82 -1.61 9.80
CA VAL A 195 20.08 -2.96 10.33
C VAL A 195 21.33 -3.56 9.68
N LEU A 196 21.46 -3.41 8.37
CA LEU A 196 22.61 -3.95 7.63
C LEU A 196 23.92 -3.30 8.09
N VAL A 197 23.97 -1.97 8.21
CA VAL A 197 25.15 -1.24 8.67
C VAL A 197 25.50 -1.62 10.11
N ALA A 198 24.53 -1.65 11.02
CA ALA A 198 24.78 -2.04 12.40
C ALA A 198 25.32 -3.49 12.49
N SER A 199 24.76 -4.40 11.69
CA SER A 199 25.20 -5.80 11.64
C SER A 199 26.59 -5.95 10.99
N ALA A 200 26.89 -5.17 9.96
CA ALA A 200 28.19 -5.17 9.30
C ALA A 200 29.30 -4.65 10.23
N LEU A 201 29.03 -3.60 11.01
CA LEU A 201 29.95 -3.09 12.03
C LEU A 201 30.20 -4.13 13.13
N LEU A 202 29.16 -4.82 13.58
CA LEU A 202 29.30 -5.93 14.53
C LEU A 202 30.16 -7.07 13.95
N LEU A 203 29.90 -7.47 12.71
CA LEU A 203 30.68 -8.50 12.03
C LEU A 203 32.16 -8.09 11.91
N LEU A 204 32.44 -6.85 11.50
CA LEU A 204 33.80 -6.33 11.39
C LEU A 204 34.50 -6.33 12.76
N ALA A 205 33.83 -5.90 13.82
CA ALA A 205 34.38 -5.94 15.17
C ALA A 205 34.71 -7.37 15.63
N GLN A 206 33.85 -8.35 15.29
CA GLN A 206 34.11 -9.76 15.59
C GLN A 206 35.30 -10.31 14.81
N MET A 207 35.47 -9.92 13.54
CA MET A 207 36.62 -10.30 12.73
C MET A 207 37.91 -9.70 13.30
N ILE A 208 37.93 -8.40 13.62
CA ILE A 208 39.09 -7.75 14.24
C ILE A 208 39.45 -8.44 15.55
N ARG A 209 38.45 -8.73 16.39
CA ARG A 209 38.68 -9.47 17.64
C ARG A 209 39.31 -10.84 17.39
N SER A 210 38.82 -11.56 16.38
CA SER A 210 39.26 -12.93 16.11
C SER A 210 40.66 -13.01 15.52
N PHE A 211 41.06 -12.02 14.71
CA PHE A 211 42.31 -12.11 13.92
C PHE A 211 43.40 -11.11 14.29
N ALA A 212 43.07 -9.98 14.91
CA ALA A 212 44.02 -8.88 15.13
C ALA A 212 44.08 -8.41 16.59
N TRP A 213 42.96 -8.39 17.31
CA TRP A 213 42.88 -7.81 18.65
C TRP A 213 41.93 -8.59 19.57
N ALA A 214 42.42 -9.70 20.14
CA ALA A 214 41.62 -10.63 20.95
C ALA A 214 40.88 -10.01 22.15
N THR A 215 41.41 -8.93 22.73
CA THR A 215 40.83 -8.23 23.89
C THR A 215 39.89 -7.08 23.51
N MET A 216 39.62 -6.85 22.21
CA MET A 216 38.71 -5.80 21.77
C MET A 216 37.30 -6.02 22.35
N PRO A 217 36.70 -5.02 23.02
CA PRO A 217 35.35 -5.12 23.55
C PRO A 217 34.33 -5.06 22.41
N VAL A 218 33.60 -6.16 22.18
CA VAL A 218 32.57 -6.23 21.11
C VAL A 218 31.18 -5.82 21.59
N TRP A 219 30.98 -5.73 22.92
CA TRP A 219 29.69 -5.35 23.50
C TRP A 219 29.14 -4.00 23.01
N PRO A 220 29.94 -2.96 22.68
CA PRO A 220 29.38 -1.70 22.15
C PRO A 220 28.68 -1.89 20.79
N PHE A 221 29.18 -2.82 19.96
CA PHE A 221 28.59 -3.12 18.65
C PHE A 221 27.29 -3.92 18.79
N TRP A 222 27.21 -4.83 19.77
CA TRP A 222 25.93 -5.42 20.18
C TRP A 222 24.96 -4.37 20.71
N GLY A 223 25.46 -3.40 21.48
CA GLY A 223 24.70 -2.23 21.92
C GLY A 223 24.11 -1.44 20.76
N ALA A 224 24.88 -1.21 19.69
CA ALA A 224 24.40 -0.53 18.49
C ALA A 224 23.27 -1.31 17.78
N VAL A 225 23.43 -2.62 17.58
CA VAL A 225 22.37 -3.48 17.02
C VAL A 225 21.12 -3.45 17.89
N GLY A 226 21.28 -3.57 19.21
CA GLY A 226 20.20 -3.49 20.18
C GLY A 226 19.49 -2.14 20.17
N ALA A 227 20.23 -1.03 20.04
CA ALA A 227 19.68 0.31 19.94
C ALA A 227 18.85 0.50 18.66
N VAL A 228 19.33 0.00 17.51
CA VAL A 228 18.56 0.02 16.25
C VAL A 228 17.26 -0.78 16.43
N ALA A 229 17.33 -2.01 16.93
CA ALA A 229 16.15 -2.85 17.16
C ALA A 229 15.15 -2.21 18.12
N LEU A 230 15.62 -1.68 19.25
CA LEU A 230 14.78 -0.98 20.22
C LEU A 230 14.13 0.26 19.60
N SER A 231 14.86 1.03 18.79
CA SER A 231 14.32 2.21 18.12
C SER A 231 13.12 1.86 17.23
N PHE A 232 13.19 0.73 16.51
CA PHE A 232 12.10 0.26 15.65
C PHE A 232 10.88 -0.18 16.48
N ILE A 233 11.11 -0.91 17.57
CA ILE A 233 10.03 -1.33 18.48
C ILE A 233 9.33 -0.11 19.10
N LEU A 234 10.08 0.85 19.63
CA LEU A 234 9.51 2.06 20.23
C LEU A 234 8.74 2.89 19.19
N ARG A 235 9.32 3.06 18.00
CA ARG A 235 8.68 3.75 16.87
C ARG A 235 7.37 3.06 16.48
N GLN A 236 7.37 1.74 16.33
CA GLN A 236 6.17 0.99 15.98
C GLN A 236 5.10 1.09 17.07
N ARG A 237 5.47 0.97 18.35
CA ARG A 237 4.52 1.12 19.47
C ARG A 237 3.87 2.49 19.49
N ARG A 238 4.63 3.56 19.24
CA ARG A 238 4.10 4.93 19.13
C ARG A 238 3.07 5.03 18.00
N GLN A 239 3.39 4.53 16.81
CA GLN A 239 2.46 4.58 15.68
C GLN A 239 1.23 3.69 15.87
N ALA A 240 1.42 2.50 16.46
CA ALA A 240 0.32 1.62 16.82
C ALA A 240 -0.62 2.28 17.85
N ALA A 241 -0.10 3.13 18.74
CA ALA A 241 -0.93 3.92 19.64
C ALA A 241 -1.74 4.99 18.89
N ILE A 242 -1.10 5.71 17.96
CA ILE A 242 -1.74 6.74 17.14
C ILE A 242 -2.89 6.15 16.33
N ILE A 243 -2.63 5.10 15.54
CA ILE A 243 -3.67 4.52 14.66
C ILE A 243 -4.81 3.85 15.45
N ARG A 244 -4.51 3.23 16.60
CA ARG A 244 -5.56 2.69 17.48
C ARG A 244 -6.42 3.80 18.06
N LYS A 245 -5.84 4.94 18.42
CA LYS A 245 -6.58 6.08 18.94
C LYS A 245 -7.45 6.70 17.84
N ALA A 246 -6.91 6.91 16.65
CA ALA A 246 -7.68 7.40 15.50
C ALA A 246 -8.85 6.45 15.16
N ARG A 247 -8.59 5.14 15.10
CA ARG A 247 -9.63 4.11 14.92
C ARG A 247 -10.72 4.20 15.98
N ALA A 248 -10.34 4.27 17.26
CA ALA A 248 -11.31 4.34 18.36
C ALA A 248 -12.21 5.57 18.23
N ARG A 249 -11.64 6.73 17.90
CA ARG A 249 -12.40 7.98 17.70
C ARG A 249 -13.37 7.91 16.52
N LEU A 250 -12.95 7.30 15.41
CA LEU A 250 -13.84 7.06 14.28
C LEU A 250 -14.95 6.06 14.62
N ALA A 251 -14.65 5.01 15.38
CA ALA A 251 -15.62 3.99 15.80
C ALA A 251 -16.65 4.51 16.81
N GLU A 252 -16.29 5.51 17.63
CA GLU A 252 -17.22 6.23 18.52
C GLU A 252 -18.17 7.17 17.75
N SER A 253 -17.90 7.41 16.46
CA SER A 253 -18.69 8.29 15.58
C SER A 253 -19.63 7.47 14.68
N ALA A 254 -20.56 8.12 13.99
CA ALA A 254 -21.51 7.48 13.05
C ALA A 254 -20.86 6.98 11.73
N ILE A 255 -19.68 6.35 11.82
CA ILE A 255 -18.87 5.89 10.69
C ILE A 255 -19.04 4.39 10.54
N ARG A 256 -19.49 3.95 9.35
CA ARG A 256 -19.79 2.55 9.06
C ARG A 256 -18.54 1.68 8.99
N GLN A 257 -17.46 2.22 8.43
CA GLN A 257 -16.22 1.47 8.19
C GLN A 257 -14.97 2.32 8.51
N PRO A 258 -14.55 2.37 9.79
CA PRO A 258 -13.40 3.18 10.23
C PRO A 258 -12.10 2.86 9.50
N GLU A 259 -11.84 1.58 9.19
CA GLU A 259 -10.63 1.18 8.46
C GLU A 259 -10.57 1.76 7.05
N ALA A 260 -11.70 1.82 6.36
CA ALA A 260 -11.79 2.37 5.01
C ALA A 260 -11.57 3.89 4.99
N VAL A 261 -12.00 4.60 6.04
CA VAL A 261 -11.69 6.02 6.25
C VAL A 261 -10.19 6.19 6.47
N LEU A 262 -9.62 5.49 7.46
CA LEU A 262 -8.18 5.58 7.77
C LEU A 262 -7.29 5.23 6.55
N PHE A 263 -7.71 4.24 5.77
CA PHE A 263 -7.00 3.83 4.54
C PHE A 263 -6.95 4.93 3.48
N ARG A 264 -7.84 5.92 3.53
CA ARG A 264 -7.83 7.06 2.61
C ARG A 264 -7.20 8.30 3.21
N CYS A 265 -6.81 8.28 4.48
CA CYS A 265 -6.14 9.38 5.16
C CYS A 265 -4.65 9.44 4.85
N THR A 266 -4.10 10.65 4.89
CA THR A 266 -2.66 10.91 4.96
C THR A 266 -2.10 10.59 6.36
N ASP A 267 -0.78 10.58 6.50
CA ASP A 267 -0.13 10.32 7.80
C ASP A 267 -0.47 11.43 8.82
N GLU A 268 -0.55 12.67 8.35
CA GLU A 268 -0.93 13.86 9.11
C GLU A 268 -2.37 13.78 9.57
N GLU A 269 -3.30 13.38 8.70
CA GLU A 269 -4.71 13.24 9.03
C GLU A 269 -4.95 12.14 10.06
N ILE A 270 -4.22 11.02 10.00
CA ILE A 270 -4.29 9.98 11.02
C ILE A 270 -3.78 10.52 12.36
N ALA A 271 -2.73 11.35 12.36
CA ALA A 271 -2.23 11.99 13.58
C ALA A 271 -3.23 13.02 14.14
N GLU A 272 -3.88 13.81 13.29
CA GLU A 272 -4.93 14.75 13.66
C GLU A 272 -6.15 14.03 14.28
N LEU A 273 -6.61 12.94 13.66
CA LEU A 273 -7.69 12.09 14.16
C LEU A 273 -7.36 11.44 15.51
N ALA A 274 -6.09 11.15 15.76
CA ALA A 274 -5.61 10.68 17.06
C ALA A 274 -5.45 11.84 18.07
N GLY A 275 -5.54 13.09 17.64
CA GLY A 275 -5.41 14.28 18.46
C GLY A 275 -6.60 14.51 19.41
N PRO A 276 -6.55 15.57 20.22
CA PRO A 276 -7.72 16.05 20.94
C PRO A 276 -8.66 16.76 19.95
N HIS A 277 -9.91 16.31 19.88
CA HIS A 277 -10.98 17.09 19.26
C HIS A 277 -11.75 17.79 20.37
N GLY A 278 -11.98 19.09 20.21
CA GLY A 278 -12.73 19.90 21.16
C GLY A 278 -14.23 19.56 21.16
N ALA A 279 -15.05 20.47 21.66
CA ALA A 279 -16.51 20.30 21.73
C ALA A 279 -17.18 20.01 20.37
N SER A 280 -16.53 20.40 19.27
CA SER A 280 -16.94 20.18 17.87
C SER A 280 -16.94 18.71 17.41
N GLY A 281 -16.18 17.84 18.09
CA GLY A 281 -16.14 16.41 17.79
C GLY A 281 -15.52 16.03 16.43
N ILE A 282 -15.54 14.73 16.12
CA ILE A 282 -15.01 14.16 14.87
C ILE A 282 -15.87 14.51 13.65
N GLY A 283 -17.19 14.62 13.83
CA GLY A 283 -18.12 14.89 12.74
C GLY A 283 -17.87 16.24 12.07
N GLU A 284 -17.67 17.30 12.85
CA GLU A 284 -17.32 18.62 12.31
C GLU A 284 -15.95 18.64 11.63
N TRP A 285 -14.97 17.90 12.16
CA TRP A 285 -13.66 17.77 11.52
C TRP A 285 -13.79 17.13 10.12
N ILE A 286 -14.58 16.06 9.99
CA ILE A 286 -14.86 15.44 8.69
C ILE A 286 -15.60 16.40 7.76
N ALA A 287 -16.63 17.09 8.27
CA ALA A 287 -17.41 18.03 7.47
C ALA A 287 -16.56 19.20 6.94
N ALA A 288 -15.67 19.74 7.77
CA ALA A 288 -14.75 20.80 7.39
C ALA A 288 -13.76 20.36 6.30
N ARG A 289 -13.29 19.11 6.36
CA ARG A 289 -12.43 18.52 5.33
C ARG A 289 -13.19 18.26 4.03
N ALA A 290 -14.40 17.69 4.12
CA ALA A 290 -15.26 17.44 2.96
C ALA A 290 -15.65 18.74 2.22
N ALA A 291 -15.76 19.87 2.94
CA ALA A 291 -16.00 21.17 2.31
C ALA A 291 -14.84 21.66 1.42
N ARG A 292 -13.62 21.12 1.59
CA ARG A 292 -12.41 21.63 0.93
C ARG A 292 -11.70 20.62 0.04
N SER A 293 -11.99 19.33 0.20
CA SER A 293 -11.27 18.25 -0.49
C SER A 293 -12.24 17.29 -1.17
N PRO A 294 -12.14 17.10 -2.50
CA PRO A 294 -12.93 16.09 -3.22
C PRO A 294 -12.73 14.68 -2.64
N ARG A 295 -11.51 14.36 -2.19
CA ARG A 295 -11.20 13.10 -1.50
C ARG A 295 -12.07 12.91 -0.26
N TRP A 296 -12.19 13.94 0.57
CA TRP A 296 -13.03 13.87 1.76
C TRP A 296 -14.54 13.87 1.46
N GLN A 297 -14.97 14.47 0.36
CA GLN A 297 -16.38 14.32 -0.09
C GLN A 297 -16.69 12.86 -0.42
N VAL A 298 -15.79 12.18 -1.13
CA VAL A 298 -15.92 10.75 -1.44
C VAL A 298 -15.90 9.93 -0.15
N ILE A 299 -14.91 10.13 0.73
CA ILE A 299 -14.81 9.42 2.02
C ILE A 299 -16.10 9.58 2.83
N ALA A 300 -16.60 10.82 2.96
CA ALA A 300 -17.79 11.12 3.72
C ALA A 300 -19.02 10.40 3.14
N ARG A 301 -19.25 10.52 1.83
CA ARG A 301 -20.37 9.86 1.15
C ARG A 301 -20.33 8.34 1.30
N ARG A 302 -19.14 7.73 1.14
CA ARG A 302 -18.97 6.28 1.15
C ARG A 302 -19.08 5.67 2.55
N PHE A 303 -18.45 6.29 3.56
CA PHE A 303 -18.20 5.62 4.84
C PHE A 303 -18.83 6.30 6.05
N VAL A 304 -19.24 7.56 5.94
CA VAL A 304 -19.99 8.23 7.01
C VAL A 304 -21.47 7.91 6.79
N ALA A 305 -22.18 7.55 7.85
CA ALA A 305 -23.63 7.44 7.75
C ALA A 305 -24.19 8.85 7.50
N ALA A 306 -25.00 9.03 6.47
CA ALA A 306 -25.90 10.17 6.45
C ALA A 306 -26.71 10.07 7.75
N ALA A 307 -26.78 11.14 8.54
CA ALA A 307 -27.83 11.25 9.53
C ALA A 307 -29.14 10.98 8.78
N GLN A 308 -29.79 9.86 9.07
CA GLN A 308 -31.14 9.66 8.57
C GLN A 308 -31.95 10.86 9.09
N PRO A 309 -32.65 11.59 8.22
CA PRO A 309 -33.56 12.64 8.69
C PRO A 309 -34.61 12.06 9.64
#